data_AF-A0A497GU06-F1
#
_entry.id   AF-A0A497GU06-F1
#
_cell.length_a   1.000
_cell.length_b   1.000
_cell.length_c   1.000
_cell.angle_alpha   90.00
_cell.angle_beta   90.00
_cell.angle_gamma   90.00
#
_symmetry.space_group_name_H-M   'P 1'
#
loop_
_entity.id
_entity.type
_entity.pdbx_description
1 polymer ?
#
loop_
_entity_poly.entity_id
_entity_poly.type
_entity_poly.pdbx_seq_one_letter_code
_entity_poly.pdbx_strand_id
1 'polypeptide(L)'
;MCTRELTMHLRDFMRILSLFLLALLIVLFASCNTRVKSAKDESLFIVVTFPNLKLDVELIKCEDDHVVWLVPPGIDPHDYQLSPSDIEKLRRADLIVSTSHAPFEMRIRELMEKGEITATLVEIPKIPGIRIFKNPATGEPNLHMIIYDPLNYKVFLRYLAKIMSTLRPAKGHEYMKRADDICTKVDVLLNKAPSLDLIAVADVPVVQYAVTWLGIEVKYLMVKEHGVPATPQDIEVIKSAIEHGGAQIAVILRPALLPPSKTLETMAKEHDIPIIYVPSPLSVNSTLDKLKYILLQVHSISLRARRRSYIPVLYVDVKWILVMIAAAMAYGFLSPMVAVRRLRFLSAASSHAALLSITLAIALTRLIGIFNEYIWAILLSLLLMYLVGYMIYKGTDPDAATSVFVAFSASASIISMYFILTRYPIEVDLWAVIIGDPLLASWNDVIYALVIAFLIAISVSLTYKENVCIGVERDCALIAGIRVMLYDWLIYTLLGLAAIAMIKVVGFVLEHILILLPSTIAALYAHSAQKALVASVIISLVASLGGLFLAIILNQAPSGTVGLILMIIYLTTLLITKAKR
;
A
#
# COMPACT_ATOMS: atom_id res chain seq x y z
N MET A 1 23.30 -23.86 -60.87
CA MET A 1 21.93 -23.34 -60.62
C MET A 1 21.76 -22.93 -59.14
N CYS A 2 22.66 -22.13 -58.55
CA CYS A 2 22.52 -21.70 -57.14
C CYS A 2 22.73 -20.18 -56.92
N THR A 3 23.01 -19.41 -57.98
CA THR A 3 23.27 -17.96 -57.89
C THR A 3 22.17 -17.08 -58.49
N ARG A 4 21.19 -17.64 -59.22
CA ARG A 4 20.13 -16.87 -59.89
C ARG A 4 18.86 -16.68 -59.06
N GLU A 5 18.59 -17.56 -58.09
CA GLU A 5 17.39 -17.46 -57.23
C GLU A 5 17.57 -16.47 -56.07
N LEU A 6 18.79 -16.29 -55.55
CA LEU A 6 19.06 -15.38 -54.43
C LEU A 6 18.94 -13.90 -54.82
N THR A 7 19.24 -13.56 -56.09
CA THR A 7 19.17 -12.18 -56.61
C THR A 7 17.75 -11.69 -56.90
N MET A 8 16.77 -12.59 -57.14
CA MET A 8 15.37 -12.18 -57.34
C MET A 8 14.73 -11.77 -56.01
N HIS A 9 14.94 -12.53 -54.94
CA HIS A 9 14.35 -12.25 -53.63
C HIS A 9 14.85 -10.94 -53.00
N LEU A 10 16.10 -10.53 -53.23
CA LEU A 10 16.64 -9.28 -52.70
C LEU A 10 16.03 -8.03 -53.37
N ARG A 11 15.74 -8.11 -54.68
CA ARG A 11 15.16 -6.99 -55.44
C ARG A 11 13.70 -6.76 -55.09
N ASP A 12 12.95 -7.83 -54.86
CA ASP A 12 11.55 -7.75 -54.47
C ASP A 12 11.41 -7.33 -53.00
N PHE A 13 12.32 -7.75 -52.12
CA PHE A 13 12.40 -7.27 -50.73
C PHE A 13 12.72 -5.76 -50.66
N MET A 14 13.68 -5.28 -51.46
CA MET A 14 14.03 -3.85 -51.52
C MET A 14 12.90 -2.99 -52.11
N ARG A 15 12.12 -3.53 -53.08
CA ARG A 15 10.92 -2.85 -53.61
C ARG A 15 9.81 -2.75 -52.56
N ILE A 16 9.55 -3.83 -51.82
CA ILE A 16 8.55 -3.84 -50.74
C ILE A 16 8.97 -2.89 -49.62
N LEU A 17 10.25 -2.86 -49.24
CA LEU A 17 10.78 -1.95 -48.23
C LEU A 17 10.70 -0.47 -48.67
N SER A 18 10.96 -0.18 -49.95
CA SER A 18 10.83 1.18 -50.51
C SER A 18 9.38 1.67 -50.61
N LEU A 19 8.43 0.78 -50.94
CA LEU A 19 7.00 1.09 -50.95
C LEU A 19 6.46 1.29 -49.53
N PHE A 20 6.97 0.52 -48.55
CA PHE A 20 6.63 0.67 -47.14
C PHE A 20 7.18 1.98 -46.55
N LEU A 21 8.42 2.37 -46.89
CA LEU A 21 9.02 3.65 -46.50
C LEU A 21 8.32 4.86 -47.16
N LEU A 22 7.88 4.74 -48.41
CA LEU A 22 7.13 5.79 -49.11
C LEU A 22 5.71 5.95 -48.52
N ALA A 23 5.04 4.85 -48.17
CA ALA A 23 3.77 4.88 -47.45
C ALA A 23 3.90 5.50 -46.05
N LEU A 24 5.00 5.22 -45.35
CA LEU A 24 5.32 5.84 -44.06
C LEU A 24 5.59 7.36 -44.19
N LEU A 25 6.21 7.80 -45.30
CA LEU A 25 6.46 9.21 -45.59
C LEU A 25 5.17 10.00 -45.94
N ILE A 26 4.22 9.35 -46.62
CA ILE A 26 2.90 9.92 -46.94
C ILE A 26 2.03 10.05 -45.69
N VAL A 27 2.17 9.12 -44.74
CA VAL A 27 1.50 9.19 -43.42
C VAL A 27 2.13 10.28 -42.53
N LEU A 28 3.43 10.55 -42.67
CA LEU A 28 4.12 11.62 -41.91
C LEU A 28 3.82 13.05 -42.43
N PHE A 29 3.38 13.21 -43.68
CA PHE A 29 3.02 14.53 -44.25
C PHE A 29 1.52 14.84 -44.27
N ALA A 30 0.65 13.91 -43.84
CA ALA A 30 -0.81 14.11 -43.85
C ALA A 30 -1.40 14.72 -42.56
N SER A 31 -0.59 15.08 -41.56
CA SER A 31 -1.07 15.71 -40.32
C SER A 31 -0.59 17.16 -40.18
N CYS A 32 -1.15 18.03 -41.01
CA CYS A 32 -1.37 19.41 -40.60
C CYS A 32 -2.57 19.98 -41.35
N ASN A 33 -3.76 19.67 -40.84
CA ASN A 33 -4.96 20.43 -41.18
C ASN A 33 -5.49 21.02 -39.88
N THR A 34 -5.02 22.22 -39.54
CA THR A 34 -5.65 23.05 -38.52
C THR A 34 -7.01 23.50 -39.08
N ARG A 35 -8.04 22.67 -38.90
CA ARG A 35 -9.43 23.12 -39.08
C ARG A 35 -9.77 24.07 -37.95
N VAL A 36 -9.71 25.36 -38.25
CA VAL A 36 -10.33 26.40 -37.43
C VAL A 36 -11.84 26.15 -37.47
N LYS A 37 -12.41 25.74 -36.34
CA LYS A 37 -13.87 25.58 -36.19
C LYS A 37 -14.51 26.95 -36.38
N SER A 38 -15.53 27.02 -37.25
CA SER A 38 -16.33 28.23 -37.44
C SER A 38 -16.97 28.63 -36.12
N ALA A 39 -16.88 29.92 -35.77
CA ALA A 39 -17.58 30.49 -34.62
C ALA A 39 -19.08 30.16 -34.67
N LYS A 40 -19.64 29.73 -33.54
CA LYS A 40 -21.09 29.50 -33.39
C LYS A 40 -21.74 30.72 -32.74
N ASP A 41 -22.94 31.06 -33.18
CA ASP A 41 -23.80 32.08 -32.55
C ASP A 41 -24.77 31.45 -31.50
N GLU A 42 -25.01 30.14 -31.63
CA GLU A 42 -25.83 29.31 -30.74
C GLU A 42 -25.15 29.02 -29.37
N SER A 43 -25.90 28.48 -28.41
CA SER A 43 -25.39 28.14 -27.08
C SER A 43 -24.34 27.03 -27.12
N LEU A 44 -23.40 27.04 -26.15
CA LEU A 44 -22.34 26.04 -26.05
C LEU A 44 -22.82 24.81 -25.27
N PHE A 45 -22.54 23.61 -25.80
CA PHE A 45 -22.65 22.35 -25.05
C PHE A 45 -21.28 21.96 -24.48
N ILE A 46 -21.11 22.10 -23.17
CA ILE A 46 -19.84 21.94 -22.46
C ILE A 46 -19.88 20.66 -21.63
N VAL A 47 -18.93 19.77 -21.88
CA VAL A 47 -18.73 18.54 -21.12
C VAL A 47 -17.53 18.72 -20.19
N VAL A 48 -17.69 18.38 -18.92
CA VAL A 48 -16.58 18.36 -17.97
C VAL A 48 -16.39 16.95 -17.44
N THR A 49 -15.16 16.60 -17.09
CA THR A 49 -14.86 15.24 -16.64
C THR A 49 -15.31 14.98 -15.20
N PHE A 50 -15.25 15.98 -14.32
CA PHE A 50 -15.54 15.86 -12.87
C PHE A 50 -16.70 16.77 -12.41
N PRO A 51 -17.46 16.39 -11.36
CA PRO A 51 -18.55 17.21 -10.82
C PRO A 51 -18.14 18.63 -10.40
N ASN A 52 -17.01 18.77 -9.71
CA ASN A 52 -16.47 20.06 -9.28
C ASN A 52 -16.27 21.03 -10.46
N LEU A 53 -15.75 20.54 -11.58
CA LEU A 53 -15.51 21.37 -12.76
C LEU A 53 -16.82 21.95 -13.29
N LYS A 54 -17.94 21.22 -13.22
CA LYS A 54 -19.22 21.72 -13.74
C LYS A 54 -19.63 22.97 -12.98
N LEU A 55 -19.50 22.94 -11.66
CA LEU A 55 -19.85 24.06 -10.81
C LEU A 55 -18.91 25.26 -11.04
N ASP A 56 -17.65 25.01 -11.37
CA ASP A 56 -16.71 26.09 -11.72
C ASP A 56 -17.03 26.70 -13.09
N VAL A 57 -17.37 25.89 -14.09
CA VAL A 57 -17.79 26.39 -15.41
C VAL A 57 -19.14 27.11 -15.33
N GLU A 58 -20.06 26.65 -14.47
CA GLU A 58 -21.36 27.31 -14.25
C GLU A 58 -21.23 28.74 -13.70
N LEU A 59 -20.15 29.06 -12.99
CA LEU A 59 -19.91 30.43 -12.51
C LEU A 59 -19.59 31.40 -13.65
N ILE A 60 -19.06 30.92 -14.77
CA ILE A 60 -18.59 31.76 -15.89
C ILE A 60 -19.39 31.60 -17.18
N LYS A 61 -20.28 30.61 -17.27
CA LYS A 61 -21.12 30.38 -18.46
C LYS A 61 -22.15 31.48 -18.69
N CYS A 62 -22.65 31.59 -19.93
CA CYS A 62 -23.86 32.34 -20.23
C CYS A 62 -25.10 31.52 -19.83
N GLU A 63 -26.24 32.17 -19.64
CA GLU A 63 -27.46 31.50 -19.14
C GLU A 63 -27.92 30.35 -20.03
N ASP A 64 -27.81 30.52 -21.34
CA ASP A 64 -28.21 29.57 -22.38
C ASP A 64 -27.20 28.44 -22.64
N ASP A 65 -25.96 28.56 -22.14
CA ASP A 65 -24.97 27.49 -22.25
C ASP A 65 -25.32 26.32 -21.34
N HIS A 66 -25.03 25.11 -21.81
CA HIS A 66 -25.33 23.86 -21.10
C HIS A 66 -24.04 23.19 -20.65
N VAL A 67 -23.94 22.91 -19.34
CA VAL A 67 -22.78 22.22 -18.76
C VAL A 67 -23.23 20.88 -18.20
N VAL A 68 -22.52 19.81 -18.55
CA VAL A 68 -22.76 18.45 -18.05
C VAL A 68 -21.45 17.82 -17.56
N TRP A 69 -21.51 17.03 -16.49
CA TRP A 69 -20.38 16.20 -16.05
C TRP A 69 -20.49 14.80 -16.66
N LEU A 70 -19.34 14.15 -16.83
CA LEU A 70 -19.27 12.72 -17.14
C LEU A 70 -19.42 11.89 -15.86
N VAL A 71 -18.45 12.01 -14.95
CA VAL A 71 -18.46 11.30 -13.67
C VAL A 71 -19.52 11.93 -12.76
N PRO A 72 -20.51 11.15 -12.27
CA PRO A 72 -21.48 11.65 -11.29
C PRO A 72 -20.85 11.94 -9.92
N PRO A 73 -21.47 12.81 -9.09
CA PRO A 73 -21.06 13.02 -7.71
C PRO A 73 -20.97 11.70 -6.92
N GLY A 74 -19.90 11.54 -6.15
CA GLY A 74 -19.66 10.38 -5.28
C GLY A 74 -19.06 9.15 -5.96
N ILE A 75 -18.83 9.15 -7.27
CA ILE A 75 -18.16 8.06 -7.99
C ILE A 75 -16.66 8.31 -8.08
N ASP A 76 -15.84 7.29 -7.79
CA ASP A 76 -14.38 7.39 -7.95
C ASP A 76 -14.02 7.47 -9.45
N PRO A 77 -13.33 8.54 -9.88
CA PRO A 77 -12.94 8.73 -11.27
C PRO A 77 -11.91 7.70 -11.77
N HIS A 78 -11.15 7.05 -10.90
CA HIS A 78 -10.13 6.07 -11.32
C HIS A 78 -10.73 4.74 -11.77
N ASP A 79 -11.88 4.37 -11.18
CA ASP A 79 -12.64 3.18 -11.53
C ASP A 79 -13.72 3.46 -12.60
N TYR A 80 -13.93 4.72 -12.95
CA TYR A 80 -14.97 5.12 -13.89
C TYR A 80 -14.61 4.74 -15.33
N GLN A 81 -15.60 4.19 -16.04
CA GLN A 81 -15.49 3.85 -17.46
C GLN A 81 -16.54 4.62 -18.26
N LEU A 82 -16.15 5.14 -19.42
CA LEU A 82 -17.07 5.86 -20.31
C LEU A 82 -18.19 4.93 -20.79
N SER A 83 -19.44 5.29 -20.52
CA SER A 83 -20.59 4.59 -21.08
C SER A 83 -20.87 5.04 -22.52
N PRO A 84 -21.66 4.30 -23.32
CA PRO A 84 -22.12 4.76 -24.63
C PRO A 84 -22.84 6.12 -24.59
N SER A 85 -23.59 6.41 -23.51
CA SER A 85 -24.25 7.70 -23.30
C SER A 85 -23.24 8.84 -23.11
N ASP A 86 -22.13 8.56 -22.42
CA ASP A 86 -21.07 9.54 -22.21
C ASP A 86 -20.31 9.86 -23.50
N ILE A 87 -20.09 8.84 -24.34
CA ILE A 87 -19.53 9.03 -25.67
C ILE A 87 -20.45 9.91 -26.54
N GLU A 88 -21.77 9.75 -26.43
CA GLU A 88 -22.72 10.58 -27.17
C GLU A 88 -22.72 12.05 -26.69
N LYS A 89 -22.63 12.28 -25.38
CA LYS A 89 -22.42 13.63 -24.82
C LYS A 89 -21.13 14.25 -25.36
N LEU A 90 -20.05 13.47 -25.39
CA LEU A 90 -18.74 13.91 -25.89
C LEU A 90 -18.77 14.26 -27.38
N ARG A 91 -19.47 13.47 -28.21
CA ARG A 91 -19.65 13.75 -29.65
C ARG A 91 -20.40 15.05 -29.91
N ARG A 92 -21.38 15.36 -29.05
CA ARG A 92 -22.18 16.59 -29.11
C ARG A 92 -21.47 17.83 -28.55
N ALA A 93 -20.35 17.64 -27.85
CA ALA A 93 -19.66 18.72 -27.15
C ALA A 93 -19.01 19.74 -28.10
N ASP A 94 -19.15 21.02 -27.76
CA ASP A 94 -18.37 22.10 -28.34
C ASP A 94 -17.03 22.25 -27.61
N LEU A 95 -17.05 22.01 -26.30
CA LEU A 95 -15.94 22.15 -25.37
C LEU A 95 -15.91 21.00 -24.37
N ILE A 96 -14.75 20.41 -24.16
CA ILE A 96 -14.47 19.41 -23.13
C ILE A 96 -13.43 19.97 -22.17
N VAL A 97 -13.72 19.95 -20.87
CA VAL A 97 -12.78 20.36 -19.81
C VAL A 97 -12.36 19.14 -19.01
N SER A 98 -11.07 18.86 -19.00
CA SER A 98 -10.46 17.65 -18.45
C SER A 98 -9.39 17.97 -17.41
N THR A 99 -9.33 17.17 -16.34
CA THR A 99 -8.22 17.21 -15.37
C THR A 99 -6.98 16.48 -15.90
N SER A 100 -7.13 15.64 -16.94
CA SER A 100 -6.07 14.87 -17.61
C SER A 100 -5.26 13.98 -16.63
N HIS A 101 -5.96 13.32 -15.72
CA HIS A 101 -5.37 12.50 -14.68
C HIS A 101 -5.95 11.08 -14.66
N ALA A 102 -7.27 10.93 -14.76
CA ALA A 102 -7.91 9.62 -14.63
C ALA A 102 -7.85 8.79 -15.93
N PRO A 103 -7.85 7.44 -15.86
CA PRO A 103 -7.74 6.57 -17.03
C PRO A 103 -8.79 6.84 -18.12
N PHE A 104 -10.04 7.14 -17.73
CA PHE A 104 -11.10 7.44 -18.71
C PHE A 104 -10.87 8.76 -19.46
N GLU A 105 -10.16 9.73 -18.86
CA GLU A 105 -9.82 10.99 -19.53
C GLU A 105 -8.78 10.78 -20.62
N MET A 106 -7.86 9.81 -20.43
CA MET A 106 -6.93 9.38 -21.48
C MET A 106 -7.69 8.78 -22.67
N ARG A 107 -8.76 8.02 -22.40
CA ARG A 107 -9.63 7.48 -23.45
C ARG A 107 -10.34 8.58 -24.25
N ILE A 108 -10.71 9.71 -23.63
CA ILE A 108 -11.27 10.87 -24.35
C ILE A 108 -10.25 11.40 -25.36
N ARG A 109 -8.98 11.55 -24.96
CA ARG A 109 -7.92 12.01 -25.86
C ARG A 109 -7.72 11.06 -27.04
N GLU A 110 -7.68 9.75 -26.79
CA GLU A 110 -7.58 8.75 -27.86
C GLU A 110 -8.73 8.83 -28.87
N LEU A 111 -9.97 9.04 -28.39
CA LEU A 111 -11.14 9.19 -29.25
C LEU A 111 -11.04 10.47 -30.11
N MET A 112 -10.45 11.53 -29.57
CA MET A 112 -10.20 12.76 -30.33
C MET A 112 -9.08 12.59 -31.37
N GLU A 113 -7.99 11.92 -31.02
CA GLU A 113 -6.89 11.60 -31.94
C GLU A 113 -7.35 10.73 -33.12
N LYS A 114 -8.31 9.82 -32.87
CA LYS A 114 -8.99 9.02 -33.90
C LYS A 114 -10.02 9.81 -34.73
N GLY A 115 -10.30 11.06 -34.36
CA GLY A 115 -11.30 11.90 -35.02
C GLY A 115 -12.75 11.54 -34.71
N GLU A 116 -13.01 10.70 -33.70
CA GLU A 116 -14.37 10.30 -33.29
C GLU A 116 -15.08 11.39 -32.49
N ILE A 117 -14.31 12.29 -31.84
CA ILE A 117 -14.79 13.46 -31.11
C ILE A 117 -14.09 14.70 -31.68
N THR A 118 -14.85 15.75 -31.99
CA THR A 118 -14.32 16.97 -32.64
C THR A 118 -14.37 18.21 -31.75
N ALA A 119 -14.79 18.08 -30.49
CA ALA A 119 -14.88 19.17 -29.52
C ALA A 119 -13.52 19.84 -29.28
N THR A 120 -13.52 21.07 -28.76
CA THR A 120 -12.28 21.70 -28.26
C THR A 120 -11.94 21.06 -26.91
N LEU A 121 -10.74 20.53 -26.73
CA LEU A 121 -10.30 19.93 -25.47
C LEU A 121 -9.40 20.89 -24.69
N VAL A 122 -9.80 21.19 -23.46
CA VAL A 122 -9.00 21.93 -22.49
C VAL A 122 -8.55 20.97 -21.39
N GLU A 123 -7.25 20.74 -21.30
CA GLU A 123 -6.64 19.89 -20.27
C GLU A 123 -5.93 20.79 -19.27
N ILE A 124 -6.38 20.78 -18.02
CA ILE A 124 -5.90 21.69 -16.98
C ILE A 124 -4.37 21.70 -16.84
N PRO A 125 -3.66 20.55 -16.78
CA PRO A 125 -2.20 20.53 -16.67
C PRO A 125 -1.48 21.19 -17.86
N LYS A 126 -2.14 21.32 -19.02
CA LYS A 126 -1.58 21.91 -20.24
C LYS A 126 -1.91 23.40 -20.41
N ILE A 127 -2.70 23.99 -19.50
CA ILE A 127 -3.04 25.41 -19.56
C ILE A 127 -1.78 26.25 -19.27
N PRO A 128 -1.39 27.19 -20.15
CA PRO A 128 -0.24 28.05 -19.90
C PRO A 128 -0.39 28.86 -18.60
N GLY A 129 0.63 28.82 -17.75
CA GLY A 129 0.67 29.51 -16.46
C GLY A 129 0.17 28.70 -15.26
N ILE A 130 -0.33 27.47 -15.46
CA ILE A 130 -0.62 26.54 -14.37
C ILE A 130 0.68 26.06 -13.73
N ARG A 131 0.72 26.08 -12.40
CA ARG A 131 1.83 25.54 -11.59
C ARG A 131 1.47 24.14 -11.12
N ILE A 132 2.35 23.19 -11.42
CA ILE A 132 2.22 21.80 -10.98
C ILE A 132 3.21 21.57 -9.84
N PHE A 133 2.71 21.22 -8.66
CA PHE A 133 3.51 20.85 -7.50
C PHE A 133 4.04 19.43 -7.64
N LYS A 134 5.12 19.13 -6.93
CA LYS A 134 5.60 17.76 -6.79
C LYS A 134 4.86 17.08 -5.65
N ASN A 135 4.48 15.82 -5.86
CA ASN A 135 3.98 14.95 -4.82
C ASN A 135 5.07 14.77 -3.76
N PRO A 136 4.82 15.09 -2.48
CA PRO A 136 5.83 15.08 -1.43
C PRO A 136 6.32 13.67 -1.08
N ALA A 137 5.54 12.62 -1.36
CA ALA A 137 5.92 11.24 -1.09
C ALA A 137 6.70 10.59 -2.24
N THR A 138 6.36 10.91 -3.49
CA THR A 138 6.95 10.24 -4.67
C THR A 138 7.94 11.11 -5.44
N GLY A 139 7.87 12.44 -5.30
CA GLY A 139 8.67 13.41 -6.08
C GLY A 139 8.14 13.66 -7.50
N GLU A 140 7.15 12.89 -7.96
CA GLU A 140 6.51 13.00 -9.27
C GLU A 140 5.55 14.22 -9.35
N PRO A 141 5.17 14.69 -10.55
CA PRO A 141 4.17 15.74 -10.69
C PRO A 141 2.82 15.36 -10.07
N ASN A 142 2.32 16.17 -9.13
CA ASN A 142 1.00 15.96 -8.53
C ASN A 142 -0.09 16.50 -9.45
N LEU A 143 -0.84 15.62 -10.13
CA LEU A 143 -1.93 16.01 -11.03
C LEU A 143 -3.31 16.09 -10.34
N HIS A 144 -3.39 15.83 -9.05
CA HIS A 144 -4.65 15.74 -8.31
C HIS A 144 -5.20 17.14 -8.01
N MET A 145 -6.29 17.51 -8.69
CA MET A 145 -7.04 18.74 -8.44
C MET A 145 -6.17 20.01 -8.41
N ILE A 146 -5.37 20.22 -9.45
CA ILE A 146 -4.42 21.34 -9.60
C ILE A 146 -5.08 22.72 -9.35
N ILE A 147 -6.38 22.84 -9.66
CA ILE A 147 -7.16 24.08 -9.48
C ILE A 147 -7.57 24.35 -8.03
N TYR A 148 -7.30 23.44 -7.09
CA TYR A 148 -7.47 23.74 -5.66
C TYR A 148 -6.44 24.78 -5.16
N ASP A 149 -5.41 25.08 -5.94
CA ASP A 149 -4.59 26.26 -5.72
C ASP A 149 -5.31 27.50 -6.29
N PRO A 150 -5.58 28.54 -5.48
CA PRO A 150 -6.37 29.70 -5.89
C PRO A 150 -5.74 30.47 -7.05
N LEU A 151 -4.42 30.45 -7.20
CA LEU A 151 -3.73 31.14 -8.29
C LEU A 151 -3.86 30.34 -9.59
N ASN A 152 -3.73 29.02 -9.53
CA ASN A 152 -4.06 28.12 -10.64
C ASN A 152 -5.53 28.25 -11.03
N TYR A 153 -6.45 28.37 -10.07
CA TYR A 153 -7.87 28.54 -10.33
C TYR A 153 -8.18 29.80 -11.14
N LYS A 154 -7.54 30.93 -10.81
CA LYS A 154 -7.68 32.18 -11.60
C LYS A 154 -7.17 32.01 -13.03
N VAL A 155 -6.03 31.34 -13.21
CA VAL A 155 -5.46 31.04 -14.54
C VAL A 155 -6.43 30.17 -15.33
N PHE A 156 -6.95 29.11 -14.71
CA PHE A 156 -7.94 28.21 -15.30
C PHE A 156 -9.19 28.97 -15.77
N LEU A 157 -9.81 29.79 -14.92
CA LEU A 157 -11.05 30.51 -15.26
C LEU A 157 -10.85 31.49 -16.42
N ARG A 158 -9.78 32.29 -16.41
CA ARG A 158 -9.48 33.24 -17.49
C ARG A 158 -9.17 32.54 -18.80
N TYR A 159 -8.40 31.44 -18.74
CA TYR A 159 -8.11 30.65 -19.93
C TYR A 159 -9.39 30.04 -20.51
N LEU A 160 -10.24 29.46 -19.66
CA LEU A 160 -11.50 28.88 -20.09
C LEU A 160 -12.44 29.93 -20.71
N ALA A 161 -12.59 31.09 -20.08
CA ALA A 161 -13.37 32.20 -20.62
C ALA A 161 -12.84 32.68 -21.98
N LYS A 162 -11.52 32.70 -22.18
CA LYS A 162 -10.91 33.04 -23.48
C LYS A 162 -11.23 31.99 -24.56
N ILE A 163 -11.18 30.70 -24.22
CA ILE A 163 -11.58 29.62 -25.14
C ILE A 163 -13.07 29.73 -25.49
N MET A 164 -13.93 29.92 -24.49
CA MET A 164 -15.37 30.12 -24.70
C MET A 164 -15.66 31.35 -25.57
N SER A 165 -14.92 32.44 -25.37
CA SER A 165 -14.99 33.65 -26.21
C SER A 165 -14.56 33.39 -27.66
N THR A 166 -13.64 32.45 -27.89
CA THR A 166 -13.22 32.07 -29.25
C THR A 166 -14.29 31.22 -29.93
N LEU A 167 -14.95 30.33 -29.18
CA LEU A 167 -16.02 29.48 -29.69
C LEU A 167 -17.31 30.25 -29.97
N ARG A 168 -17.61 31.27 -29.14
CA ARG A 168 -18.79 32.13 -29.25
C ARG A 168 -18.42 33.62 -29.06
N PRO A 169 -17.87 34.28 -30.08
CA PRO A 169 -17.39 35.67 -29.99
C PRO A 169 -18.45 36.68 -29.54
N ALA A 170 -19.71 36.51 -29.92
CA ALA A 170 -20.82 37.38 -29.53
C ALA A 170 -21.02 37.46 -28.01
N LYS A 171 -20.64 36.41 -27.27
CA LYS A 171 -20.71 36.34 -25.81
C LYS A 171 -19.36 36.51 -25.11
N GLY A 172 -18.29 36.78 -25.87
CA GLY A 172 -16.92 36.81 -25.33
C GLY A 172 -16.72 37.79 -24.17
N HIS A 173 -17.27 39.00 -24.28
CA HIS A 173 -17.20 39.98 -23.20
C HIS A 173 -17.91 39.49 -21.91
N GLU A 174 -19.03 38.77 -22.04
CA GLU A 174 -19.77 38.24 -20.90
C GLU A 174 -18.97 37.16 -20.18
N TYR A 175 -18.37 36.21 -20.91
CA TYR A 175 -17.51 35.17 -20.33
C TYR A 175 -16.32 35.75 -19.58
N MET A 176 -15.61 36.70 -20.19
CA MET A 176 -14.44 37.34 -19.59
C MET A 176 -14.82 38.13 -18.34
N LYS A 177 -15.90 38.93 -18.40
CA LYS A 177 -16.40 39.68 -17.25
C LYS A 177 -16.74 38.76 -16.07
N ARG A 178 -17.50 37.69 -16.31
CA ARG A 178 -17.84 36.72 -15.25
C ARG A 178 -16.59 36.06 -14.65
N ALA A 179 -15.63 35.67 -15.48
CA ALA A 179 -14.37 35.11 -15.00
C ALA A 179 -13.57 36.10 -14.15
N ASP A 180 -13.51 37.38 -14.55
CA ASP A 180 -12.84 38.43 -13.76
C ASP A 180 -13.58 38.75 -12.45
N ASP A 181 -14.91 38.71 -12.43
CA ASP A 181 -15.72 38.85 -11.21
C ASP A 181 -15.39 37.74 -10.20
N ILE A 182 -15.26 36.49 -10.67
CA ILE A 182 -14.84 35.37 -9.82
C ILE A 182 -13.37 35.51 -9.40
N CYS A 183 -12.47 35.89 -10.30
CA CYS A 183 -11.07 36.13 -9.96
C CYS A 183 -10.92 37.21 -8.88
N THR A 184 -11.74 38.26 -8.92
CA THR A 184 -11.78 39.30 -7.89
C THR A 184 -12.22 38.74 -6.54
N LYS A 185 -13.21 37.83 -6.51
CA LYS A 185 -13.60 37.13 -5.28
C LYS A 185 -12.46 36.26 -4.74
N VAL A 186 -11.69 35.61 -5.61
CA VAL A 186 -10.49 34.85 -5.21
C VAL A 186 -9.42 35.78 -4.65
N ASP A 187 -9.20 36.95 -5.24
CA ASP A 187 -8.26 37.96 -4.72
C ASP A 187 -8.66 38.45 -3.32
N VAL A 188 -9.95 38.66 -3.08
CA VAL A 188 -10.46 38.98 -1.74
C VAL A 188 -10.19 37.86 -0.74
N LEU A 189 -10.26 36.58 -1.15
CA LEU A 189 -9.91 35.45 -0.29
C LEU A 189 -8.42 35.41 0.03
N LEU A 190 -7.57 35.57 -0.99
CA LEU A 190 -6.13 35.60 -0.83
C LEU A 190 -5.68 36.73 0.09
N ASN A 191 -6.25 37.93 -0.06
CA ASN A 191 -5.92 39.08 0.79
C ASN A 191 -6.32 38.90 2.26
N LYS A 192 -7.31 38.04 2.54
CA LYS A 192 -7.75 37.72 3.92
C LYS A 192 -7.03 36.52 4.50
N ALA A 193 -6.20 35.84 3.72
CA ALA A 193 -5.63 34.58 4.13
C ALA A 193 -4.39 34.78 5.02
N PRO A 194 -4.32 34.08 6.17
CA PRO A 194 -3.11 34.09 6.97
C PRO A 194 -2.01 33.30 6.26
N SER A 195 -0.75 33.68 6.51
CA SER A 195 0.41 32.88 6.16
C SER A 195 0.82 32.07 7.39
N LEU A 196 0.72 30.76 7.27
CA LEU A 196 0.94 29.76 8.30
C LEU A 196 2.25 29.03 7.98
N ASP A 197 3.33 29.32 8.70
CA ASP A 197 4.61 28.61 8.55
C ASP A 197 4.57 27.25 9.28
N LEU A 198 3.79 26.31 8.74
CA LEU A 198 3.48 25.01 9.34
C LEU A 198 3.79 23.86 8.40
N ILE A 199 4.22 22.75 8.96
CA ILE A 199 4.40 21.46 8.29
C ILE A 199 3.17 20.59 8.55
N ALA A 200 2.59 20.07 7.49
CA ALA A 200 1.41 19.22 7.52
C ALA A 200 1.72 17.75 7.21
N VAL A 201 0.92 16.90 7.83
CA VAL A 201 0.62 15.56 7.34
C VAL A 201 -0.73 15.58 6.63
N ALA A 202 -0.82 14.98 5.45
CA ALA A 202 -2.03 14.88 4.66
C ALA A 202 -2.48 13.43 4.46
N ASP A 203 -3.77 13.20 4.26
CA ASP A 203 -4.28 11.86 4.00
C ASP A 203 -4.07 11.40 2.55
N VAL A 204 -4.30 12.28 1.57
CA VAL A 204 -4.18 11.98 0.12
C VAL A 204 -3.57 13.14 -0.68
N PRO A 205 -2.99 12.89 -1.87
CA PRO A 205 -2.29 13.93 -2.64
C PRO A 205 -3.19 15.11 -3.08
N VAL A 206 -4.50 14.88 -3.20
CA VAL A 206 -5.51 15.87 -3.61
C VAL A 206 -5.49 17.13 -2.74
N VAL A 207 -5.16 17.01 -1.45
CA VAL A 207 -5.28 18.13 -0.50
C VAL A 207 -4.11 19.12 -0.59
N GLN A 208 -3.00 18.75 -1.24
CA GLN A 208 -1.78 19.59 -1.29
C GLN A 208 -2.08 20.99 -1.84
N TYR A 209 -2.67 21.07 -3.04
CA TYR A 209 -3.01 22.35 -3.66
C TYR A 209 -3.96 23.20 -2.83
N ALA A 210 -4.79 22.58 -1.99
CA ALA A 210 -5.81 23.24 -1.20
C ALA A 210 -5.26 24.06 -0.03
N VAL A 211 -4.02 23.78 0.42
CA VAL A 211 -3.45 24.37 1.65
C VAL A 211 -2.09 25.03 1.47
N THR A 212 -1.30 24.69 0.44
CA THR A 212 0.05 25.25 0.26
C THR A 212 0.08 26.78 0.16
N TRP A 213 -0.93 27.39 -0.47
CA TRP A 213 -1.05 28.84 -0.60
C TRP A 213 -1.28 29.57 0.74
N LEU A 214 -1.61 28.83 1.80
CA LEU A 214 -1.70 29.32 3.17
C LEU A 214 -0.36 29.24 3.91
N GLY A 215 0.74 28.86 3.25
CA GLY A 215 2.05 28.63 3.88
C GLY A 215 2.24 27.21 4.45
N ILE A 216 1.21 26.36 4.39
CA ILE A 216 1.25 25.01 4.94
C ILE A 216 2.02 24.07 4.01
N GLU A 217 3.19 23.59 4.45
CA GLU A 217 4.01 22.63 3.73
C GLU A 217 3.52 21.20 3.97
N VAL A 218 2.89 20.57 2.99
CA VAL A 218 2.54 19.14 3.06
C VAL A 218 3.80 18.30 2.85
N LYS A 219 4.35 17.76 3.94
CA LYS A 219 5.59 16.97 3.93
C LYS A 219 5.34 15.46 3.97
N TYR A 220 4.25 15.05 4.60
CA TYR A 220 3.90 13.64 4.76
C TYR A 220 2.53 13.33 4.14
N LEU A 221 2.40 12.16 3.53
CA LEU A 221 1.16 11.65 2.96
C LEU A 221 0.87 10.24 3.48
N MET A 222 -0.33 10.00 4.00
CA MET A 222 -0.77 8.65 4.37
C MET A 222 -0.87 7.77 3.12
N VAL A 223 -1.60 8.23 2.11
CA VAL A 223 -1.72 7.57 0.81
C VAL A 223 -0.83 8.32 -0.17
N LYS A 224 0.22 7.65 -0.65
CA LYS A 224 1.21 8.26 -1.55
C LYS A 224 0.66 8.57 -2.93
N GLU A 225 -0.19 7.69 -3.44
CA GLU A 225 -0.78 7.75 -4.76
C GLU A 225 -2.07 6.92 -4.81
N HIS A 226 -2.99 7.21 -5.73
CA HIS A 226 -4.20 6.41 -5.89
C HIS A 226 -3.87 4.93 -6.17
N GLY A 227 -4.56 4.01 -5.51
CA GLY A 227 -4.31 2.57 -5.61
C GLY A 227 -3.06 2.06 -4.88
N VAL A 228 -2.26 2.93 -4.27
CA VAL A 228 -1.09 2.55 -3.46
C VAL A 228 -1.46 2.62 -1.98
N PRO A 229 -1.66 1.47 -1.30
CA PRO A 229 -2.02 1.47 0.11
C PRO A 229 -0.90 2.08 0.97
N ALA A 230 -1.28 2.75 2.05
CA ALA A 230 -0.33 3.22 3.05
C ALA A 230 0.41 2.03 3.65
N THR A 231 1.74 2.03 3.60
CA THR A 231 2.49 0.97 4.28
C THR A 231 2.50 1.23 5.79
N PRO A 232 2.61 0.19 6.60
CA PRO A 232 2.79 0.34 8.04
C PRO A 232 3.92 1.27 8.47
N GLN A 233 5.06 1.19 7.76
CA GLN A 233 6.19 2.07 7.98
C GLN A 233 5.85 3.54 7.70
N ASP A 234 5.04 3.81 6.66
CA ASP A 234 4.58 5.17 6.37
C ASP A 234 3.73 5.73 7.51
N ILE A 235 2.86 4.89 8.10
CA ILE A 235 2.01 5.26 9.24
C ILE A 235 2.88 5.57 10.46
N GLU A 236 3.89 4.76 10.75
CA GLU A 236 4.75 4.94 11.93
C GLU A 236 5.68 6.16 11.78
N VAL A 237 6.20 6.43 10.58
CA VAL A 237 6.96 7.66 10.29
C VAL A 237 6.08 8.89 10.50
N ILE A 238 4.83 8.84 10.05
CA ILE A 238 3.85 9.92 10.25
C ILE A 238 3.53 10.10 11.72
N LYS A 239 3.25 9.01 12.43
CA LYS A 239 2.96 9.02 13.87
C LYS A 239 4.11 9.63 14.65
N SER A 240 5.34 9.20 14.39
CA SER A 240 6.54 9.75 14.99
C SER A 240 6.71 11.25 14.67
N ALA A 241 6.41 11.67 13.43
CA ALA A 241 6.43 13.09 13.06
C ALA A 241 5.39 13.91 13.83
N ILE A 242 4.19 13.39 14.07
CA ILE A 242 3.17 14.04 14.89
C ILE A 242 3.64 14.13 16.36
N GLU A 243 4.07 13.02 16.94
CA GLU A 243 4.50 12.93 18.36
C GLU A 243 5.66 13.87 18.69
N HIS A 244 6.62 14.01 17.78
CA HIS A 244 7.84 14.78 17.98
C HIS A 244 7.77 16.21 17.41
N GLY A 245 6.61 16.63 16.89
CA GLY A 245 6.40 17.99 16.36
C GLY A 245 7.00 18.25 14.97
N GLY A 246 7.35 17.20 14.24
CA GLY A 246 7.72 17.24 12.82
C GLY A 246 6.54 17.50 11.87
N ALA A 247 5.31 17.25 12.32
CA ALA A 247 4.07 17.71 11.69
C ALA A 247 3.20 18.42 12.74
N GLN A 248 2.75 19.65 12.44
CA GLN A 248 1.99 20.49 13.37
C GLN A 248 0.49 20.57 13.05
N ILE A 249 0.07 20.08 11.89
CA ILE A 249 -1.32 20.14 11.44
C ILE A 249 -1.64 18.94 10.55
N ALA A 250 -2.85 18.41 10.66
CA ALA A 250 -3.35 17.38 9.77
C ALA A 250 -4.27 17.99 8.70
N VAL A 251 -4.18 17.51 7.46
CA VAL A 251 -5.03 17.94 6.35
C VAL A 251 -5.73 16.73 5.76
N ILE A 252 -7.06 16.70 5.85
CA ILE A 252 -7.85 15.50 5.59
C ILE A 252 -8.92 15.78 4.55
N LEU A 253 -9.00 14.95 3.52
CA LEU A 253 -10.07 15.01 2.52
C LEU A 253 -11.41 14.60 3.15
N ARG A 254 -12.46 15.38 2.91
CA ARG A 254 -13.80 15.15 3.46
C ARG A 254 -14.82 14.82 2.37
N PRO A 255 -15.61 13.74 2.51
CA PRO A 255 -15.58 12.75 3.61
C PRO A 255 -14.32 11.87 3.61
N ALA A 256 -13.85 11.48 4.80
CA ALA A 256 -12.72 10.57 4.99
C ALA A 256 -13.15 9.12 4.69
N LEU A 257 -13.20 8.78 3.39
CA LEU A 257 -13.70 7.49 2.91
C LEU A 257 -12.66 6.37 3.07
N LEU A 258 -11.38 6.69 2.97
CA LEU A 258 -10.29 5.71 3.03
C LEU A 258 -9.92 5.38 4.49
N PRO A 259 -9.61 4.10 4.83
CA PRO A 259 -9.15 3.75 6.17
C PRO A 259 -7.94 4.57 6.65
N PRO A 260 -6.89 4.82 5.82
CA PRO A 260 -5.78 5.70 6.21
C PRO A 260 -6.20 7.14 6.55
N SER A 261 -7.23 7.70 5.89
CA SER A 261 -7.77 9.02 6.23
C SER A 261 -8.39 9.03 7.63
N LYS A 262 -9.12 7.96 8.01
CA LYS A 262 -9.68 7.82 9.36
C LYS A 262 -8.58 7.61 10.41
N THR A 263 -7.56 6.81 10.10
CA THR A 263 -6.40 6.61 10.98
C THR A 263 -5.70 7.94 11.25
N LEU A 264 -5.47 8.75 10.22
CA LEU A 264 -4.89 10.09 10.41
C LEU A 264 -5.78 10.99 11.25
N GLU A 265 -7.10 10.96 11.02
CA GLU A 265 -8.05 11.73 11.83
C GLU A 265 -7.99 11.35 13.31
N THR A 266 -7.93 10.05 13.61
CA THR A 266 -7.80 9.53 14.98
C THR A 266 -6.46 9.96 15.60
N MET A 267 -5.33 9.74 14.91
CA MET A 267 -4.01 10.15 15.39
C MET A 267 -3.94 11.65 15.67
N ALA A 268 -4.48 12.47 14.76
CA ALA A 268 -4.50 13.91 14.94
C ALA A 268 -5.27 14.34 16.20
N LYS A 269 -6.42 13.70 16.47
CA LYS A 269 -7.22 13.94 17.69
C LYS A 269 -6.52 13.44 18.96
N GLU A 270 -5.89 12.26 18.93
CA GLU A 270 -5.18 11.68 20.07
C GLU A 270 -3.97 12.54 20.49
N HIS A 271 -3.29 13.17 19.52
CA HIS A 271 -2.12 14.01 19.76
C HIS A 271 -2.43 15.52 19.84
N ASP A 272 -3.71 15.91 19.87
CA ASP A 272 -4.18 17.30 19.98
C ASP A 272 -3.57 18.25 18.92
N ILE A 273 -3.36 17.75 17.69
CA ILE A 273 -2.96 18.58 16.56
C ILE A 273 -4.20 19.04 15.76
N PRO A 274 -4.24 20.31 15.32
CA PRO A 274 -5.38 20.83 14.57
C PRO A 274 -5.58 20.09 13.23
N ILE A 275 -6.82 20.04 12.76
CA ILE A 275 -7.22 19.39 11.51
C ILE A 275 -7.87 20.41 10.58
N ILE A 276 -7.41 20.46 9.33
CA ILE A 276 -8.10 21.16 8.23
C ILE A 276 -8.80 20.12 7.37
N TYR A 277 -10.10 20.27 7.21
CA TYR A 277 -10.87 19.43 6.30
C TYR A 277 -10.96 20.07 4.91
N VAL A 278 -10.54 19.33 3.89
CA VAL A 278 -10.60 19.74 2.49
C VAL A 278 -11.78 19.06 1.80
N PRO A 279 -12.77 19.80 1.27
CA PRO A 279 -13.92 19.18 0.60
C PRO A 279 -13.50 18.36 -0.63
N SER A 280 -14.06 17.16 -0.75
CA SER A 280 -13.78 16.24 -1.84
C SER A 280 -14.09 16.85 -3.21
N PRO A 281 -13.28 16.57 -4.26
CA PRO A 281 -13.60 16.98 -5.63
C PRO A 281 -14.92 16.40 -6.14
N LEU A 282 -15.40 15.33 -5.52
CA LEU A 282 -16.66 14.67 -5.85
C LEU A 282 -17.87 15.32 -5.17
N SER A 283 -17.68 16.30 -4.28
CA SER A 283 -18.76 17.04 -3.65
C SER A 283 -19.32 18.15 -4.56
N VAL A 284 -20.60 18.47 -4.37
CA VAL A 284 -21.34 19.44 -5.19
C VAL A 284 -21.09 20.89 -4.72
N ASN A 285 -19.83 21.33 -4.79
CA ASN A 285 -19.44 22.72 -4.53
C ASN A 285 -18.39 23.21 -5.54
N SER A 286 -18.46 24.49 -5.90
CA SER A 286 -17.43 25.15 -6.71
C SER A 286 -16.09 25.17 -5.96
N THR A 287 -14.98 25.24 -6.69
CA THR A 287 -13.65 25.41 -6.09
C THR A 287 -13.59 26.69 -5.25
N LEU A 288 -14.23 27.77 -5.68
CA LEU A 288 -14.34 29.01 -4.90
C LEU A 288 -14.97 28.78 -3.52
N ASP A 289 -16.07 28.03 -3.45
CA ASP A 289 -16.77 27.78 -2.18
C ASP A 289 -15.99 26.82 -1.27
N LYS A 290 -15.25 25.88 -1.87
CA LYS A 290 -14.35 25.00 -1.13
C LYS A 290 -13.17 25.77 -0.54
N LEU A 291 -12.59 26.70 -1.28
CA LEU A 291 -11.55 27.61 -0.79
C LEU A 291 -12.05 28.49 0.36
N LYS A 292 -13.29 29.03 0.27
CA LYS A 292 -13.93 29.74 1.40
C LYS A 292 -14.06 28.84 2.62
N TYR A 293 -14.51 27.60 2.45
CA TYR A 293 -14.68 26.64 3.53
C TYR A 293 -13.36 26.30 4.23
N ILE A 294 -12.27 26.12 3.48
CA ILE A 294 -10.93 25.91 4.03
C ILE A 294 -10.49 27.15 4.82
N LEU A 295 -10.65 28.35 4.24
CA LEU A 295 -10.24 29.59 4.87
C LEU A 295 -10.99 29.86 6.19
N LEU A 296 -12.28 29.55 6.26
CA LEU A 296 -13.08 29.68 7.49
C LEU A 296 -12.56 28.81 8.63
N GLN A 297 -12.16 27.56 8.33
CA GLN A 297 -11.57 26.67 9.33
C GLN A 297 -10.26 27.23 9.86
N VAL A 298 -9.41 27.74 8.96
CA VAL A 298 -8.10 28.26 9.34
C VAL A 298 -8.20 29.44 10.32
N HIS A 299 -9.18 30.32 10.15
CA HIS A 299 -9.42 31.42 11.09
C HIS A 299 -9.86 30.95 12.48
N SER A 300 -10.46 29.76 12.59
CA SER A 300 -10.89 29.17 13.86
C SER A 300 -9.82 28.36 14.59
N ILE A 301 -8.71 28.04 13.92
CA ILE A 301 -7.63 27.23 14.51
C ILE A 301 -6.79 28.12 15.43
N SER A 302 -6.84 27.85 16.74
CA SER A 302 -5.93 28.43 17.72
C SER A 302 -4.53 27.85 17.52
N LEU A 303 -3.64 28.61 16.90
CA LEU A 303 -2.26 28.19 16.65
C LEU A 303 -1.46 28.22 17.95
N ARG A 304 -1.48 27.13 18.72
CA ARG A 304 -0.44 26.87 19.71
C ARG A 304 0.83 26.43 18.97
N ALA A 305 1.63 27.41 18.57
CA ALA A 305 2.93 27.15 17.95
C ALA A 305 3.85 26.40 18.95
N ARG A 306 4.00 25.08 18.75
CA ARG A 306 5.14 24.33 19.29
C ARG A 306 6.10 24.04 18.14
N ARG A 307 7.02 24.98 17.90
CA ARG A 307 8.19 24.70 17.06
C ARG A 307 9.21 23.98 17.93
N ARG A 308 9.19 22.63 17.92
CA ARG A 308 10.32 21.83 18.41
C ARG A 308 11.26 21.59 17.24
N SER A 309 12.56 21.81 17.45
CA SER A 309 13.59 21.52 16.45
C SER A 309 13.58 20.02 16.13
N TYR A 310 13.00 19.66 14.99
CA TYR A 310 12.99 18.29 14.48
C TYR A 310 14.32 18.02 13.77
N ILE A 311 15.14 17.16 14.37
CA ILE A 311 16.31 16.55 13.73
C ILE A 311 15.84 15.14 13.33
N PRO A 312 15.95 14.71 12.06
CA PRO A 312 15.64 13.35 11.68
C PRO A 312 16.71 12.43 12.28
N VAL A 313 16.48 11.99 13.52
CA VAL A 313 17.20 10.87 14.10
C VAL A 313 16.51 9.61 13.57
N LEU A 314 17.29 8.65 13.07
CA LEU A 314 16.80 7.31 12.74
C LEU A 314 16.30 6.66 14.03
N TYR A 315 15.03 6.91 14.37
CA TYR A 315 14.42 6.43 15.60
C TYR A 315 14.11 4.95 15.42
N VAL A 316 14.89 4.11 16.09
CA VAL A 316 14.61 2.68 16.19
C VAL A 316 13.83 2.48 17.48
N ASP A 317 12.55 2.17 17.36
CA ASP A 317 11.72 1.91 18.54
C ASP A 317 12.20 0.62 19.24
N VAL A 318 12.26 0.67 20.57
CA VAL A 318 12.66 -0.47 21.42
C VAL A 318 11.73 -1.66 21.20
N LYS A 319 10.44 -1.43 20.90
CA LYS A 319 9.48 -2.49 20.60
C LYS A 319 9.98 -3.40 19.47
N TRP A 320 10.45 -2.81 18.36
CA TRP A 320 10.85 -3.57 17.17
C TRP A 320 12.01 -4.52 17.48
N ILE A 321 12.99 -4.03 18.24
CA ILE A 321 14.15 -4.82 18.68
C ILE A 321 13.71 -5.97 19.58
N LEU A 322 12.84 -5.69 20.57
CA LEU A 322 12.39 -6.70 21.52
C LEU A 322 11.64 -7.85 20.84
N VAL A 323 10.79 -7.56 19.86
CA VAL A 323 10.02 -8.63 19.21
C VAL A 323 10.89 -9.44 18.25
N MET A 324 11.84 -8.81 17.56
CA MET A 324 12.79 -9.55 16.73
C MET A 324 13.70 -10.45 17.58
N ILE A 325 14.06 -10.03 18.80
CA ILE A 325 14.76 -10.89 19.77
C ILE A 325 13.85 -12.06 20.19
N ALA A 326 12.58 -11.80 20.53
CA ALA A 326 11.64 -12.84 20.92
C ALA A 326 11.46 -13.90 19.82
N ALA A 327 11.27 -13.47 18.57
CA ALA A 327 11.17 -14.33 17.40
C ALA A 327 12.45 -15.15 17.18
N ALA A 328 13.61 -14.49 17.20
CA ALA A 328 14.91 -15.13 17.04
C ALA A 328 15.18 -16.19 18.13
N MET A 329 14.77 -15.91 19.36
CA MET A 329 14.88 -16.88 20.45
C MET A 329 13.93 -18.05 20.25
N ALA A 330 12.63 -17.82 20.05
CA ALA A 330 11.64 -18.87 19.90
C ALA A 330 12.02 -19.85 18.77
N TYR A 331 12.28 -19.33 17.57
CA TYR A 331 12.64 -20.17 16.43
C TYR A 331 14.07 -20.67 16.47
N GLY A 332 15.01 -19.92 17.05
CA GLY A 332 16.40 -20.35 17.23
C GLY A 332 16.52 -21.59 18.12
N PHE A 333 15.70 -21.70 19.17
CA PHE A 333 15.62 -22.89 20.03
C PHE A 333 14.81 -24.03 19.38
N LEU A 334 13.72 -23.73 18.67
CA LEU A 334 12.89 -24.76 18.04
C LEU A 334 13.52 -25.40 16.80
N SER A 335 14.21 -24.62 15.98
CA SER A 335 14.74 -25.05 14.68
C SER A 335 15.61 -26.32 14.79
N PRO A 336 16.57 -26.45 15.72
CA PRO A 336 17.38 -27.65 15.89
C PRO A 336 16.59 -28.86 16.39
N MET A 337 15.57 -28.64 17.23
CA MET A 337 14.73 -29.73 17.74
C MET A 337 13.89 -30.34 16.62
N VAL A 338 13.30 -29.48 15.80
CA VAL A 338 12.56 -29.87 14.59
C VAL A 338 13.47 -30.65 13.64
N ALA A 339 14.69 -30.18 13.42
CA ALA A 339 15.64 -30.83 12.51
C ALA A 339 16.08 -32.21 13.02
N VAL A 340 16.41 -32.34 14.31
CA VAL A 340 16.85 -33.62 14.92
C VAL A 340 15.71 -34.63 14.94
N ARG A 341 14.48 -34.19 15.20
CA ARG A 341 13.29 -35.06 15.17
C ARG A 341 12.77 -35.40 13.77
N ARG A 342 13.41 -34.89 12.71
CA ARG A 342 12.97 -35.04 11.32
C ARG A 342 11.54 -34.51 11.08
N LEU A 343 11.12 -33.50 11.84
CA LEU A 343 9.79 -32.88 11.74
C LEU A 343 9.78 -31.63 10.84
N ARG A 344 10.70 -31.53 9.87
CA ARG A 344 10.88 -30.31 9.05
C ARG A 344 9.61 -29.97 8.27
N PHE A 345 8.95 -30.97 7.68
CA PHE A 345 7.72 -30.72 6.94
C PHE A 345 6.56 -30.33 7.86
N LEU A 346 6.43 -30.99 9.01
CA LEU A 346 5.44 -30.62 10.05
C LEU A 346 5.64 -29.18 10.55
N SER A 347 6.88 -28.74 10.66
CA SER A 347 7.19 -27.36 11.07
C SER A 347 6.82 -26.29 10.04
N ALA A 348 6.80 -26.62 8.75
CA ALA A 348 6.26 -25.73 7.73
C ALA A 348 4.72 -25.69 7.80
N ALA A 349 4.10 -26.82 8.13
CA ALA A 349 2.65 -26.89 8.27
C ALA A 349 2.09 -26.07 9.44
N SER A 350 2.86 -25.82 10.49
CA SER A 350 2.40 -25.00 11.62
C SER A 350 2.08 -23.57 11.22
N SER A 351 2.77 -23.01 10.23
CA SER A 351 2.50 -21.65 9.73
C SER A 351 1.15 -21.59 9.01
N HIS A 352 0.79 -22.64 8.27
CA HIS A 352 -0.55 -22.77 7.68
C HIS A 352 -1.64 -22.98 8.75
N ALA A 353 -1.32 -23.74 9.81
CA ALA A 353 -2.20 -23.86 10.97
C ALA A 353 -2.43 -22.51 11.66
N ALA A 354 -1.37 -21.73 11.86
CA ALA A 354 -1.44 -20.41 12.47
C ALA A 354 -2.21 -19.41 11.60
N LEU A 355 -2.01 -19.42 10.28
CA LEU A 355 -2.75 -18.56 9.35
C LEU A 355 -4.26 -18.89 9.34
N LEU A 356 -4.62 -20.17 9.30
CA LEU A 356 -6.02 -20.58 9.45
C LEU A 356 -6.58 -20.15 10.81
N SER A 357 -5.80 -20.36 11.88
CA SER A 357 -6.24 -20.09 13.25
C SER A 357 -6.50 -18.62 13.49
N ILE A 358 -5.63 -17.71 13.03
CA ILE A 358 -5.80 -16.28 13.23
C ILE A 358 -6.97 -15.73 12.41
N THR A 359 -7.10 -16.14 11.14
CA THR A 359 -8.23 -15.72 10.30
C THR A 359 -9.56 -16.22 10.90
N LEU A 360 -9.62 -17.49 11.30
CA LEU A 360 -10.82 -18.06 11.89
C LEU A 360 -11.11 -17.48 13.28
N ALA A 361 -10.09 -17.17 14.09
CA ALA A 361 -10.24 -16.51 15.38
C ALA A 361 -10.87 -15.13 15.27
N ILE A 362 -10.49 -14.33 14.27
CA ILE A 362 -11.12 -13.04 13.98
C ILE A 362 -12.61 -13.24 13.67
N ALA A 363 -12.95 -14.25 12.86
CA ALA A 363 -14.34 -14.57 12.54
C ALA A 363 -15.13 -15.03 13.79
N LEU A 364 -14.58 -15.94 14.59
CA LEU A 364 -15.27 -16.48 15.79
C LEU A 364 -15.44 -15.44 16.89
N THR A 365 -14.42 -14.60 17.12
CA THR A 365 -14.49 -13.52 18.12
C THR A 365 -15.69 -12.62 17.84
N ARG A 366 -15.94 -12.33 16.55
CA ARG A 366 -17.06 -11.48 16.11
C ARG A 366 -18.42 -12.16 16.15
N LEU A 367 -18.48 -13.47 15.89
CA LEU A 367 -19.74 -14.22 15.89
C LEU A 367 -20.21 -14.59 17.29
N ILE A 368 -19.27 -14.99 18.15
CA ILE A 368 -19.57 -15.64 19.44
C ILE A 368 -19.32 -14.69 20.61
N GLY A 369 -18.35 -13.76 20.51
CA GLY A 369 -18.12 -12.69 21.51
C GLY A 369 -17.63 -13.15 22.89
N ILE A 370 -17.34 -14.44 23.10
CA ILE A 370 -16.97 -14.98 24.43
C ILE A 370 -15.49 -14.76 24.77
N PHE A 371 -14.58 -15.00 23.84
CA PHE A 371 -13.12 -14.86 24.05
C PHE A 371 -12.51 -13.82 23.13
N ASN A 372 -11.37 -13.25 23.55
CA ASN A 372 -10.55 -12.36 22.72
C ASN A 372 -9.87 -13.15 21.57
N GLU A 373 -9.53 -12.44 20.50
CA GLU A 373 -8.90 -12.97 19.29
C GLU A 373 -7.66 -13.84 19.59
N TYR A 374 -6.79 -13.40 20.50
CA TYR A 374 -5.59 -14.15 20.89
C TYR A 374 -5.90 -15.53 21.48
N ILE A 375 -6.93 -15.62 22.32
CA ILE A 375 -7.30 -16.87 22.98
C ILE A 375 -7.88 -17.83 21.96
N TRP A 376 -8.78 -17.36 21.10
CA TRP A 376 -9.32 -18.16 20.00
C TRP A 376 -8.22 -18.66 19.06
N ALA A 377 -7.26 -17.80 18.72
CA ALA A 377 -6.17 -18.16 17.82
C ALA A 377 -5.27 -19.25 18.42
N ILE A 378 -4.93 -19.15 19.71
CA ILE A 378 -4.14 -20.18 20.41
C ILE A 378 -4.90 -21.50 20.48
N LEU A 379 -6.18 -21.48 20.87
CA LEU A 379 -7.00 -22.69 20.98
C LEU A 379 -7.13 -23.41 19.64
N LEU A 380 -7.40 -22.66 18.56
CA LEU A 380 -7.50 -23.21 17.21
C LEU A 380 -6.15 -23.75 16.72
N SER A 381 -5.05 -23.03 16.96
CA SER A 381 -3.72 -23.49 16.52
C SER A 381 -3.32 -24.78 17.23
N LEU A 382 -3.51 -24.86 18.54
CA LEU A 382 -3.26 -26.08 19.30
C LEU A 382 -4.17 -27.23 18.88
N LEU A 383 -5.45 -26.98 18.65
CA LEU A 383 -6.39 -27.98 18.16
C LEU A 383 -5.92 -28.58 16.83
N LEU A 384 -5.54 -27.72 15.88
CA LEU A 384 -5.07 -28.14 14.56
C LEU A 384 -3.75 -28.92 14.66
N MET A 385 -2.78 -28.44 15.44
CA MET A 385 -1.51 -29.15 15.63
C MET A 385 -1.70 -30.51 16.31
N TYR A 386 -2.63 -30.61 17.27
CA TYR A 386 -2.93 -31.88 17.93
C TYR A 386 -3.65 -32.87 17.03
N LEU A 387 -4.47 -32.40 16.08
CA LEU A 387 -5.10 -33.27 15.10
C LEU A 387 -4.04 -33.96 14.22
N VAL A 388 -3.03 -33.22 13.77
CA VAL A 388 -1.90 -33.81 13.03
C VAL A 388 -1.09 -34.76 13.92
N GLY A 389 -0.79 -34.35 15.14
CA GLY A 389 -0.09 -35.19 16.11
C GLY A 389 -0.81 -36.52 16.39
N TYR A 390 -2.14 -36.50 16.45
CA TYR A 390 -2.97 -37.68 16.62
C TYR A 390 -2.95 -38.61 15.40
N MET A 391 -2.95 -38.06 14.17
CA MET A 391 -2.81 -38.86 12.94
C MET A 391 -1.47 -39.60 12.91
N ILE A 392 -0.39 -38.91 13.29
CA ILE A 392 0.96 -39.48 13.40
C ILE A 392 0.98 -40.58 14.47
N TYR A 393 0.37 -40.32 15.63
CA TYR A 393 0.27 -41.31 16.70
C TYR A 393 -0.48 -42.58 16.27
N LYS A 394 -1.50 -42.44 15.42
CA LYS A 394 -2.24 -43.59 14.84
C LYS A 394 -1.46 -44.38 13.79
N GLY A 395 -0.22 -43.99 13.48
CA GLY A 395 0.66 -44.70 12.55
C GLY A 395 0.62 -44.18 11.12
N THR A 396 0.02 -42.99 10.89
CA THR A 396 0.16 -42.31 9.59
C THR A 396 1.59 -41.79 9.48
N ASP A 397 2.22 -41.96 8.31
CA ASP A 397 3.52 -41.36 8.04
C ASP A 397 3.50 -39.83 8.30
N PRO A 398 4.49 -39.27 9.03
CA PRO A 398 4.50 -37.84 9.34
C PRO A 398 4.41 -36.93 8.13
N ASP A 399 5.07 -37.27 7.02
CA ASP A 399 5.06 -36.44 5.82
C ASP A 399 3.69 -36.52 5.14
N ALA A 400 3.09 -37.71 5.07
CA ALA A 400 1.74 -37.91 4.56
C ALA A 400 0.69 -37.16 5.39
N ALA A 401 0.68 -37.32 6.72
CA ALA A 401 -0.27 -36.64 7.62
C ALA A 401 -0.16 -35.11 7.49
N THR A 402 1.07 -34.61 7.42
CA THR A 402 1.36 -33.19 7.24
C THR A 402 0.88 -32.68 5.88
N SER A 403 1.09 -33.43 4.79
CA SER A 403 0.68 -33.00 3.44
C SER A 403 -0.83 -32.81 3.32
N VAL A 404 -1.60 -33.77 3.85
CA VAL A 404 -3.08 -33.71 3.88
C VAL A 404 -3.53 -32.51 4.71
N PHE A 405 -2.88 -32.28 5.85
CA PHE A 405 -3.18 -31.14 6.71
C PHE A 405 -2.85 -29.79 6.07
N VAL A 406 -1.71 -29.66 5.39
CA VAL A 406 -1.35 -28.43 4.67
C VAL A 406 -2.37 -28.15 3.57
N ALA A 407 -2.76 -29.15 2.79
CA ALA A 407 -3.77 -28.99 1.74
C ALA A 407 -5.11 -28.48 2.30
N PHE A 408 -5.56 -29.07 3.41
CA PHE A 408 -6.78 -28.62 4.11
C PHE A 408 -6.62 -27.20 4.67
N SER A 409 -5.58 -26.95 5.45
CA SER A 409 -5.39 -25.69 6.17
C SER A 409 -5.13 -24.51 5.22
N ALA A 410 -4.40 -24.71 4.12
CA ALA A 410 -4.21 -23.71 3.09
C ALA A 410 -5.54 -23.34 2.39
N SER A 411 -6.32 -24.35 1.99
CA SER A 411 -7.62 -24.14 1.34
C SER A 411 -8.61 -23.43 2.28
N ALA A 412 -8.69 -23.89 3.53
CA ALA A 412 -9.53 -23.28 4.55
C ALA A 412 -9.09 -21.86 4.91
N SER A 413 -7.77 -21.57 4.92
CA SER A 413 -7.24 -20.22 5.18
C SER A 413 -7.72 -19.24 4.11
N ILE A 414 -7.67 -19.65 2.83
CA ILE A 414 -8.13 -18.81 1.72
C ILE A 414 -9.64 -18.54 1.83
N ILE A 415 -10.45 -19.56 2.14
CA ILE A 415 -11.90 -19.40 2.33
C ILE A 415 -12.20 -18.45 3.51
N SER A 416 -11.53 -18.67 4.65
CA SER A 416 -11.66 -17.83 5.85
C SER A 416 -11.27 -16.38 5.56
N MET A 417 -10.15 -16.18 4.86
CA MET A 417 -9.67 -14.85 4.48
C MET A 417 -10.62 -14.14 3.52
N TYR A 418 -11.11 -14.83 2.50
CA TYR A 418 -12.11 -14.29 1.56
C TYR A 418 -13.39 -13.88 2.30
N PHE A 419 -13.84 -14.69 3.26
CA PHE A 419 -15.00 -14.36 4.10
C PHE A 419 -14.77 -13.08 4.91
N ILE A 420 -13.61 -12.92 5.54
CA ILE A 420 -13.26 -11.73 6.33
C ILE A 420 -13.16 -10.50 5.43
N LEU A 421 -12.47 -10.60 4.29
CA LEU A 421 -12.32 -9.49 3.36
C LEU A 421 -13.67 -9.04 2.76
N THR A 422 -14.61 -9.95 2.54
CA THR A 422 -15.93 -9.61 1.98
C THR A 422 -16.85 -8.99 3.03
N ARG A 423 -16.82 -9.49 4.28
CA ARG A 423 -17.75 -9.07 5.34
C ARG A 423 -17.21 -7.93 6.21
N TYR A 424 -15.89 -7.81 6.33
CA TYR A 424 -15.20 -6.86 7.21
C TYR A 424 -13.97 -6.20 6.56
N PRO A 425 -14.06 -5.66 5.32
CA PRO A 425 -12.90 -5.12 4.58
C PRO A 425 -12.21 -3.92 5.23
N ILE A 426 -12.88 -3.21 6.16
CA ILE A 426 -12.47 -1.88 6.63
C ILE A 426 -11.63 -1.95 7.92
N GLU A 427 -11.59 -3.09 8.62
CA GLU A 427 -11.04 -3.18 9.98
C GLU A 427 -9.86 -4.15 10.16
N VAL A 428 -9.58 -5.02 9.19
CA VAL A 428 -8.58 -6.09 9.35
C VAL A 428 -7.53 -6.00 8.26
N ASP A 429 -6.32 -5.60 8.62
CA ASP A 429 -5.17 -5.64 7.71
C ASP A 429 -4.57 -7.07 7.68
N LEU A 430 -5.12 -7.90 6.79
CA LEU A 430 -4.61 -9.25 6.56
C LEU A 430 -3.21 -9.26 5.94
N TRP A 431 -2.78 -8.18 5.29
CA TRP A 431 -1.45 -8.08 4.73
C TRP A 431 -0.38 -8.06 5.82
N ALA A 432 -0.66 -7.41 6.94
CA ALA A 432 0.23 -7.40 8.11
C ALA A 432 0.50 -8.82 8.64
N VAL A 433 -0.49 -9.72 8.62
CA VAL A 433 -0.35 -11.11 9.07
C VAL A 433 0.43 -11.98 8.06
N ILE A 434 0.21 -11.77 6.76
CA ILE A 434 0.87 -12.55 5.70
C ILE A 434 2.35 -12.16 5.60
N ILE A 435 2.61 -10.85 5.50
CA ILE A 435 3.95 -10.30 5.29
C ILE A 435 4.75 -10.33 6.60
N GLY A 436 4.09 -10.06 7.72
CA GLY A 436 4.74 -9.85 9.01
C GLY A 436 5.49 -8.54 9.04
N ASP A 437 5.08 -7.64 9.93
CA ASP A 437 5.83 -6.42 10.13
C ASP A 437 6.10 -6.16 11.62
N PRO A 438 7.34 -6.38 12.10
CA PRO A 438 7.70 -6.06 13.48
C PRO A 438 7.61 -4.57 13.79
N LEU A 439 7.57 -3.70 12.78
CA LEU A 439 7.39 -2.25 12.95
C LEU A 439 6.02 -1.91 13.53
N LEU A 440 5.00 -2.75 13.30
CA LEU A 440 3.62 -2.58 13.78
C LEU A 440 3.34 -3.14 15.17
N ALA A 441 4.30 -3.82 15.78
CA ALA A 441 4.04 -4.55 17.01
C ALA A 441 3.60 -3.60 18.14
N SER A 442 2.43 -3.89 18.73
CA SER A 442 1.98 -3.21 19.94
C SER A 442 2.74 -3.73 21.17
N TRP A 443 2.69 -2.99 22.28
CA TRP A 443 3.28 -3.48 23.54
C TRP A 443 2.66 -4.80 24.01
N ASN A 444 1.39 -5.05 23.70
CA ASN A 444 0.76 -6.33 23.99
C ASN A 444 1.41 -7.45 23.16
N ASP A 445 1.62 -7.23 21.86
CA ASP A 445 2.29 -8.20 20.99
C ASP A 445 3.73 -8.49 21.46
N VAL A 446 4.45 -7.46 21.91
CA VAL A 446 5.80 -7.59 22.48
C VAL A 446 5.79 -8.48 23.72
N ILE A 447 4.88 -8.24 24.66
CA ILE A 447 4.77 -9.03 25.90
C ILE A 447 4.38 -10.48 25.56
N TYR A 448 3.40 -10.68 24.68
CA TYR A 448 2.98 -12.02 24.27
C TYR A 448 4.13 -12.79 23.60
N ALA A 449 4.85 -12.16 22.67
CA ALA A 449 5.98 -12.78 21.99
C ALA A 449 7.11 -13.14 22.97
N LEU A 450 7.47 -12.24 23.90
CA LEU A 450 8.52 -12.47 24.89
C LEU A 450 8.16 -13.61 25.86
N VAL A 451 6.92 -13.64 26.37
CA VAL A 451 6.46 -14.70 27.28
C VAL A 451 6.51 -16.06 26.59
N ILE A 452 6.00 -16.16 25.36
CA ILE A 452 6.01 -17.41 24.60
C ILE A 452 7.43 -17.83 24.22
N ALA A 453 8.28 -16.90 23.78
CA ALA A 453 9.69 -17.18 23.48
C ALA A 453 10.45 -17.70 24.71
N PHE A 454 10.20 -17.11 25.89
CA PHE A 454 10.80 -17.56 27.15
C PHE A 454 10.33 -18.97 27.54
N LEU A 455 9.03 -19.24 27.43
CA LEU A 455 8.47 -20.58 27.67
C LEU A 455 9.08 -21.63 26.74
N ILE A 456 9.19 -21.33 25.45
CA ILE A 456 9.83 -22.20 24.46
C ILE A 456 11.29 -22.45 24.81
N ALA A 457 12.06 -21.40 25.09
CA ALA A 457 13.48 -21.50 25.40
C ALA A 457 13.72 -22.39 26.63
N ILE A 458 12.91 -22.24 27.69
CA ILE A 458 12.99 -23.08 28.88
C ILE A 458 12.59 -24.52 28.57
N SER A 459 11.44 -24.75 27.94
CA SER A 459 10.95 -26.10 27.67
C SER A 459 11.92 -26.88 26.78
N VAL A 460 12.48 -26.25 25.74
CA VAL A 460 13.50 -26.86 24.88
C VAL A 460 14.78 -27.13 25.66
N SER A 461 15.26 -26.18 26.46
CA SER A 461 16.50 -26.35 27.23
C SER A 461 16.40 -27.45 28.28
N LEU A 462 15.23 -27.67 28.88
CA LEU A 462 15.02 -28.73 29.86
C LEU A 462 14.87 -30.12 29.21
N THR A 463 14.30 -30.18 28.00
CA THR A 463 13.96 -31.45 27.33
C THR A 463 14.89 -31.80 26.17
N TYR A 464 16.00 -31.06 25.99
CA TYR A 464 16.84 -31.21 24.80
C TYR A 464 17.44 -32.62 24.66
N LYS A 465 17.79 -33.28 25.78
CA LYS A 465 18.42 -34.61 25.75
C LYS A 465 17.44 -35.64 25.24
N GLU A 466 16.22 -35.61 25.73
CA GLU A 466 15.15 -36.54 25.39
C GLU A 466 14.71 -36.35 23.94
N ASN A 467 14.60 -35.10 23.48
CA ASN A 467 14.34 -34.78 22.07
C ASN A 467 15.42 -35.34 21.14
N VAL A 468 16.70 -35.24 21.54
CA VAL A 468 17.81 -35.79 20.75
C VAL A 468 17.80 -37.32 20.75
N CYS A 469 17.59 -37.96 21.90
CA CYS A 469 17.49 -39.42 21.98
C CYS A 469 16.37 -39.97 21.08
N ILE A 470 15.19 -39.34 21.12
CA ILE A 470 14.04 -39.73 20.29
C ILE A 470 14.32 -39.52 18.80
N GLY A 471 15.03 -38.46 18.42
CA GLY A 471 15.35 -38.18 17.02
C GLY A 471 16.46 -39.06 16.43
N VAL A 472 17.37 -39.57 17.26
CA VAL A 472 18.43 -40.49 16.84
C VAL A 472 17.86 -41.89 16.60
N GLU A 473 17.25 -42.49 17.62
CA GLU A 473 16.64 -43.82 17.52
C GLU A 473 15.44 -43.93 18.46
N ARG A 474 14.24 -43.98 17.86
CA ARG A 474 12.97 -43.91 18.59
C ARG A 474 12.74 -45.15 19.44
N ASP A 475 13.11 -46.33 18.93
CA ASP A 475 12.91 -47.61 19.62
C ASP A 475 13.84 -47.75 20.82
N CYS A 476 15.09 -47.28 20.72
CA CYS A 476 16.01 -47.24 21.85
C CYS A 476 15.51 -46.30 22.96
N ALA A 477 14.90 -45.16 22.60
CA ALA A 477 14.31 -44.25 23.57
C ALA A 477 13.13 -44.88 24.33
N LEU A 478 12.29 -45.67 23.64
CA LEU A 478 11.20 -46.42 24.27
C LEU A 478 11.74 -47.47 25.26
N ILE A 479 12.76 -48.24 24.86
CA ILE A 479 13.39 -49.26 25.72
C ILE A 479 14.08 -48.61 26.93
N ALA A 480 14.68 -47.44 26.76
CA ALA A 480 15.31 -46.65 27.84
C ALA A 480 14.30 -46.06 28.84
N GLY A 481 12.99 -46.30 28.67
CA GLY A 481 11.93 -45.82 29.57
C GLY A 481 11.52 -44.36 29.33
N ILE A 482 11.95 -43.73 28.24
CA ILE A 482 11.54 -42.38 27.89
C ILE A 482 10.08 -42.42 27.43
N ARG A 483 9.24 -41.59 28.05
CA ARG A 483 7.82 -41.44 27.67
C ARG A 483 7.69 -40.66 26.36
N VAL A 484 8.00 -41.30 25.23
CA VAL A 484 8.04 -40.66 23.89
C VAL A 484 6.78 -39.84 23.59
N MET A 485 5.60 -40.38 23.92
CA MET A 485 4.32 -39.69 23.71
C MET A 485 4.26 -38.32 24.38
N LEU A 486 4.78 -38.18 25.61
CA LEU A 486 4.80 -36.89 26.32
C LEU A 486 5.62 -35.85 25.56
N TYR A 487 6.78 -36.24 25.04
CA TYR A 487 7.67 -35.33 24.33
C TYR A 487 7.20 -35.04 22.89
N ASP A 488 6.49 -35.97 22.26
CA ASP A 488 5.81 -35.73 20.97
C ASP A 488 4.72 -34.65 21.15
N TRP A 489 3.84 -34.79 22.15
CA TRP A 489 2.83 -33.78 22.43
C TRP A 489 3.46 -32.44 22.80
N LEU A 490 4.50 -32.44 23.63
CA LEU A 490 5.21 -31.22 24.00
C LEU A 490 5.76 -30.47 22.77
N ILE A 491 6.43 -31.16 21.84
CA ILE A 491 6.99 -30.46 20.68
C ILE A 491 5.89 -29.92 19.75
N TYR A 492 4.76 -30.63 19.62
CA TYR A 492 3.61 -30.14 18.85
C TYR A 492 2.97 -28.90 19.50
N THR A 493 2.87 -28.87 20.84
CA THR A 493 2.40 -27.69 21.58
C THR A 493 3.33 -26.51 21.36
N LEU A 494 4.64 -26.71 21.52
CA LEU A 494 5.64 -25.64 21.35
C LEU A 494 5.63 -25.09 19.92
N LEU A 495 5.48 -25.97 18.92
CA LEU A 495 5.39 -25.58 17.52
C LEU A 495 4.13 -24.75 17.22
N GLY A 496 2.96 -25.18 17.72
CA GLY A 496 1.71 -24.44 17.56
C GLY A 496 1.72 -23.08 18.26
N LEU A 497 2.24 -23.03 19.50
CA LEU A 497 2.39 -21.78 20.25
C LEU A 497 3.36 -20.81 19.58
N ALA A 498 4.50 -21.30 19.09
CA ALA A 498 5.47 -20.47 18.38
C ALA A 498 4.87 -19.88 17.11
N ALA A 499 4.22 -20.72 16.30
CA ALA A 499 3.58 -20.32 15.05
C ALA A 499 2.55 -19.22 15.29
N ILE A 500 1.60 -19.43 16.20
CA ILE A 500 0.53 -18.45 16.43
C ILE A 500 1.01 -17.17 17.12
N ALA A 501 1.95 -17.27 18.07
CA ALA A 501 2.42 -16.10 18.80
C ALA A 501 3.25 -15.16 17.92
N MET A 502 3.98 -15.72 16.95
CA MET A 502 4.90 -14.95 16.11
C MET A 502 4.28 -14.55 14.76
N ILE A 503 3.19 -15.17 14.30
CA ILE A 503 2.61 -14.88 12.98
C ILE A 503 2.26 -13.39 12.77
N LYS A 504 1.76 -12.69 13.81
CA LYS A 504 1.43 -11.26 13.70
C LYS A 504 2.65 -10.36 13.51
N VAL A 505 3.80 -10.78 14.01
CA VAL A 505 5.01 -9.94 14.06
C VAL A 505 5.99 -10.34 12.96
N VAL A 506 6.28 -11.63 12.89
CA VAL A 506 7.24 -12.23 11.97
C VAL A 506 6.59 -12.43 10.61
N GLY A 507 5.30 -12.75 10.57
CA GLY A 507 4.57 -13.07 9.35
C GLY A 507 4.70 -14.54 8.96
N PHE A 508 3.71 -14.98 8.20
CA PHE A 508 3.64 -16.33 7.65
C PHE A 508 4.91 -16.72 6.86
N VAL A 509 5.51 -15.77 6.13
CA VAL A 509 6.67 -16.04 5.27
C VAL A 509 7.97 -16.20 6.08
N LEU A 510 8.32 -15.23 6.93
CA LEU A 510 9.57 -15.28 7.69
C LEU A 510 9.55 -16.41 8.75
N GLU A 511 8.37 -16.83 9.22
CA GLU A 511 8.22 -18.00 10.09
C GLU A 511 8.87 -19.26 9.50
N HIS A 512 8.58 -19.59 8.23
CA HIS A 512 9.18 -20.73 7.52
C HIS A 512 10.71 -20.64 7.47
N ILE A 513 11.21 -19.42 7.32
CA ILE A 513 12.64 -19.18 7.17
C ILE A 513 13.34 -19.34 8.52
N LEU A 514 12.80 -18.73 9.58
CA LEU A 514 13.38 -18.79 10.92
C LEU A 514 13.29 -20.19 11.54
N ILE A 515 12.28 -20.99 11.19
CA ILE A 515 12.19 -22.35 11.71
C ILE A 515 13.12 -23.34 11.00
N LEU A 516 13.51 -23.10 9.75
CA LEU A 516 14.32 -24.04 8.95
C LEU A 516 15.79 -23.63 8.78
N LEU A 517 16.09 -22.36 8.50
CA LEU A 517 17.45 -21.94 8.13
C LEU A 517 18.46 -21.96 9.29
N PRO A 518 18.14 -21.49 10.50
CA PRO A 518 19.12 -21.47 11.60
C PRO A 518 19.73 -22.85 11.91
N SER A 519 18.90 -23.90 11.97
CA SER A 519 19.40 -25.26 12.18
C SER A 519 20.16 -25.82 10.98
N THR A 520 19.75 -25.51 9.74
CA THR A 520 20.46 -26.03 8.55
C THR A 520 21.84 -25.38 8.42
N ILE A 521 21.97 -24.09 8.73
CA ILE A 521 23.26 -23.40 8.81
C ILE A 521 24.10 -23.98 9.95
N ALA A 522 23.53 -24.12 11.15
CA ALA A 522 24.24 -24.67 12.31
C ALA A 522 24.76 -26.10 12.06
N ALA A 523 23.98 -26.93 11.35
CA ALA A 523 24.35 -28.30 11.03
C ALA A 523 25.57 -28.43 10.09
N LEU A 524 25.94 -27.38 9.33
CA LEU A 524 27.11 -27.40 8.46
C LEU A 524 28.44 -27.36 9.24
N TYR A 525 28.43 -26.87 10.49
CA TYR A 525 29.64 -26.68 11.29
C TYR A 525 29.58 -27.36 12.68
N ALA A 526 28.38 -27.64 13.21
CA ALA A 526 28.24 -28.19 14.55
C ALA A 526 28.51 -29.71 14.60
N HIS A 527 29.45 -30.10 15.47
CA HIS A 527 29.78 -31.50 15.74
C HIS A 527 28.99 -32.13 16.90
N SER A 528 28.05 -31.40 17.51
CA SER A 528 27.21 -31.90 18.61
C SER A 528 25.87 -31.18 18.64
N ALA A 529 24.82 -31.84 19.14
CA ALA A 529 23.48 -31.24 19.24
C ALA A 529 23.46 -29.97 20.09
N GLN A 530 24.23 -29.93 21.18
CA GLN A 530 24.34 -28.74 22.04
C GLN A 530 24.99 -27.57 21.29
N LYS A 531 26.08 -27.81 20.55
CA LYS A 531 26.71 -26.77 19.71
C LYS A 531 25.78 -26.31 18.59
N ALA A 532 25.01 -27.22 18.00
CA ALA A 532 24.02 -26.87 16.97
C ALA A 532 22.91 -25.97 17.52
N LEU A 533 22.44 -26.25 18.74
CA LEU A 533 21.44 -25.43 19.42
C LEU A 533 21.94 -24.02 19.69
N VAL A 534 23.11 -23.88 20.31
CA VAL A 534 23.70 -22.56 20.60
C VAL A 534 23.98 -21.77 19.31
N ALA A 535 24.52 -22.44 18.29
CA ALA A 535 24.79 -21.81 17.00
C ALA A 535 23.50 -21.32 16.32
N SER A 536 22.44 -22.12 16.33
CA SER A 536 21.13 -21.76 15.77
C SER A 536 20.55 -20.50 16.41
N VAL A 537 20.61 -20.39 17.74
CA VAL A 537 20.14 -19.19 18.46
C VAL A 537 20.95 -17.95 18.08
N ILE A 538 22.29 -18.06 18.05
CA ILE A 538 23.17 -16.93 17.68
C ILE A 538 22.92 -16.49 16.24
N ILE A 539 22.85 -17.43 15.29
CA ILE A 539 22.59 -17.13 13.88
C ILE A 539 21.24 -16.43 13.71
N SER A 540 20.20 -16.93 14.39
CA SER A 540 18.86 -16.33 14.35
C SER A 540 18.87 -14.90 14.88
N LEU A 541 19.57 -14.66 15.99
CA LEU A 541 19.62 -13.34 16.64
C LEU A 541 20.37 -12.32 15.79
N VAL A 542 21.54 -12.69 15.28
CA VAL A 542 22.37 -11.82 14.42
C VAL A 542 21.62 -11.49 13.12
N ALA A 543 21.01 -12.49 12.48
CA ALA A 543 20.28 -12.26 11.24
C ALA A 543 19.01 -11.43 11.44
N SER A 544 18.28 -11.65 12.54
CA SER A 544 17.05 -10.91 12.86
C SER A 544 17.32 -9.43 13.16
N LEU A 545 18.34 -9.15 13.98
CA LEU A 545 18.73 -7.77 14.29
C LEU A 545 19.36 -7.08 13.07
N GLY A 546 20.30 -7.75 12.39
CA GLY A 546 20.94 -7.21 11.19
C GLY A 546 19.94 -6.94 10.06
N GLY A 547 18.96 -7.82 9.87
CA GLY A 547 17.90 -7.66 8.88
C GLY A 547 16.95 -6.54 9.20
N LEU A 548 16.58 -6.35 10.47
CA LEU A 548 15.79 -5.21 10.91
C LEU A 548 16.49 -3.87 10.63
N PHE A 549 17.76 -3.74 11.03
CA PHE A 549 18.52 -2.51 10.78
C PHE A 549 18.68 -2.23 9.28
N LEU A 550 18.97 -3.26 8.49
CA LEU A 550 19.12 -3.12 7.04
C LEU A 550 17.79 -2.77 6.36
N ALA A 551 16.68 -3.34 6.81
CA ALA A 551 15.33 -3.00 6.32
C ALA A 551 14.98 -1.54 6.55
N ILE A 552 15.27 -1.01 7.74
CA ILE A 552 15.01 0.40 8.07
C ILE A 552 15.83 1.33 7.16
N ILE A 553 17.11 1.00 6.91
CA ILE A 553 17.99 1.81 6.06
C ILE A 553 17.56 1.75 4.58
N LEU A 554 17.20 0.57 4.08
CA LEU A 554 16.83 0.36 2.68
C LEU A 554 15.35 0.66 2.39
N ASN A 555 14.55 0.98 3.41
CA ASN A 555 13.10 1.15 3.31
C ASN A 555 12.43 -0.09 2.68
N GLN A 556 12.76 -1.27 3.21
CA GLN A 556 12.27 -2.58 2.75
C GLN A 556 11.62 -3.36 3.90
N ALA A 557 10.81 -4.38 3.58
CA ALA A 557 10.15 -5.22 4.58
C ALA A 557 11.18 -5.99 5.47
N PRO A 558 11.13 -5.85 6.81
CA PRO A 558 12.03 -6.56 7.73
C PRO A 558 12.00 -8.08 7.57
N SER A 559 10.82 -8.65 7.31
CA SER A 559 10.66 -10.09 7.10
C SER A 559 11.45 -10.59 5.88
N GLY A 560 11.46 -9.83 4.78
CA GLY A 560 12.22 -10.14 3.57
C GLY A 560 13.73 -9.99 3.75
N THR A 561 14.19 -8.92 4.40
CA THR A 561 15.63 -8.67 4.60
C THR A 561 16.28 -9.69 5.53
N VAL A 562 15.62 -10.08 6.62
CA VAL A 562 16.10 -11.14 7.53
C VAL A 562 16.23 -12.46 6.78
N GLY A 563 15.24 -12.80 5.94
CA GLY A 563 15.27 -14.01 5.14
C GLY A 563 16.43 -14.05 4.14
N LEU A 564 16.67 -12.94 3.44
CA LEU A 564 17.81 -12.81 2.53
C LEU A 564 19.16 -12.91 3.26
N ILE A 565 19.29 -12.29 4.43
CA ILE A 565 20.51 -12.41 5.25
C ILE A 565 20.76 -13.86 5.66
N LEU A 566 19.74 -14.59 6.13
CA LEU A 566 19.89 -16.01 6.47
C LEU A 566 20.28 -16.84 5.25
N MET A 567 19.72 -16.57 4.07
CA MET A 567 20.12 -17.24 2.84
C MET A 567 21.57 -16.95 2.46
N ILE A 568 22.02 -15.71 2.59
CA ILE A 568 23.43 -15.32 2.34
C ILE A 568 24.36 -16.02 3.35
N ILE A 569 24.00 -16.06 4.63
CA ILE A 569 24.77 -16.78 5.66
C ILE A 569 24.84 -18.27 5.32
N TYR A 570 23.74 -18.87 4.87
CA TYR A 570 23.71 -20.28 4.44
C TYR A 570 24.64 -20.53 3.24
N LEU A 571 24.53 -19.75 2.17
CA LEU A 571 25.34 -19.92 0.97
C LEU A 571 26.84 -19.72 1.24
N THR A 572 27.19 -18.68 2.01
CA THR A 572 28.59 -18.41 2.39
C THR A 572 29.16 -19.54 3.25
N THR A 573 28.40 -20.04 4.23
CA THR A 573 28.82 -21.16 5.08
C THR A 573 28.99 -22.45 4.26
N LEU A 574 28.10 -22.71 3.30
CA LEU A 574 28.18 -23.86 2.41
C LEU A 574 29.42 -23.82 1.50
N LEU A 575 29.76 -22.64 0.96
CA LEU A 575 30.96 -22.46 0.14
C LEU A 575 32.25 -22.65 0.95
N ILE A 576 32.33 -22.08 2.15
CA ILE A 576 33.50 -22.20 3.04
C ILE A 576 33.71 -23.66 3.48
N THR A 577 32.63 -24.38 3.81
CA THR A 577 32.72 -25.78 4.26
C THR A 577 33.08 -26.73 3.12
N LYS A 578 32.58 -26.49 1.90
CA LYS A 578 33.01 -27.25 0.71
C LYS A 578 34.46 -26.97 0.32
N ALA A 579 34.97 -25.74 0.49
CA ALA A 579 36.37 -25.43 0.19
C ALA A 579 37.38 -26.05 1.18
N LYS A 580 36.91 -26.47 2.37
CA LYS A 580 37.72 -27.14 3.40
C LYS A 580 37.70 -28.68 3.32
N ARG A 581 36.80 -29.25 2.52
CA ARG A 581 36.73 -30.69 2.22
C ARG A 581 37.37 -30.95 0.87
#